data_AF-A0A444U6B6-F1
#
_entry.id   AF-A0A444U6B6-F1
#
_cell.length_a   1.000
_cell.length_b   1.000
_cell.length_c   1.000
_cell.angle_alpha   90.00
_cell.angle_beta   90.00
_cell.angle_gamma   90.00
#
_symmetry.space_group_name_H-M   'P 1'
#
loop_
_entity.id
_entity.type
_entity.pdbx_description
1 polymer ?
#
loop_
_entity_poly.entity_id
_entity_poly.type
_entity_poly.pdbx_seq_one_letter_code
_entity_poly.pdbx_strand_id
1 'polypeptide(L)'
;MIAKDKLPFCPPETDVLAGRKLGSQVSRLSSGAEAEPYYPELCEAGLIRTMREDWIEPSITDKVRILEDLREPGAKQVHVAEKFGISKSAVCHILKMNDNIMKEYENSTNQGRKRQRDGKEAEVGDALWLWYCQKLAQSAHISRPVLKQKATQLAIERGKEFNPSDGWLNCWKTRHNVVQRKEHDKK
;
A
#
# COMPACT_ATOMS: atom_id res chain seq x y z
N MET A 1 -9.66 54.76 -17.72
CA MET A 1 -9.83 54.81 -19.19
C MET A 1 -8.77 53.86 -19.76
N ILE A 2 -9.09 52.58 -19.84
CA ILE A 2 -9.42 51.83 -21.09
C ILE A 2 -8.36 52.04 -22.18
N ALA A 3 -7.58 50.98 -22.43
CA ALA A 3 -7.34 50.52 -23.79
C ALA A 3 -7.50 48.99 -23.78
N LYS A 4 -8.59 48.54 -24.41
CA LYS A 4 -8.81 47.16 -24.84
C LYS A 4 -8.12 46.94 -26.18
N ASP A 5 -7.95 45.66 -26.50
CA ASP A 5 -7.82 45.05 -27.84
C ASP A 5 -6.40 44.68 -28.28
N LYS A 6 -6.04 43.41 -28.04
CA LYS A 6 -6.06 42.35 -29.06
C LYS A 6 -5.66 41.00 -28.44
N LEU A 7 -6.63 40.12 -28.24
CA LEU A 7 -6.41 38.67 -28.42
C LEU A 7 -6.26 38.43 -29.94
N PRO A 8 -5.40 37.50 -30.39
CA PRO A 8 -5.71 36.09 -30.23
C PRO A 8 -4.48 35.19 -29.99
N PHE A 9 -4.60 34.20 -29.12
CA PHE A 9 -4.48 32.82 -29.58
C PHE A 9 -5.20 31.91 -28.60
N CYS A 10 -6.28 31.32 -29.12
CA CYS A 10 -7.07 30.29 -28.49
C CYS A 10 -6.23 29.01 -28.42
N PRO A 11 -5.99 28.38 -27.26
CA PRO A 11 -5.63 26.98 -27.24
C PRO A 11 -6.86 26.14 -27.64
N PRO A 12 -6.70 25.11 -28.48
CA PRO A 12 -7.79 24.44 -29.17
C PRO A 12 -8.81 23.81 -28.20
N GLU A 13 -10.07 24.14 -28.45
CA GLU A 13 -11.23 23.38 -28.02
C GLU A 13 -11.14 21.97 -28.62
N THR A 14 -10.87 20.96 -27.80
CA THR A 14 -11.30 19.60 -28.08
C THR A 14 -12.45 19.27 -27.15
N ASP A 15 -13.65 19.54 -27.66
CA ASP A 15 -14.92 18.86 -27.46
C ASP A 15 -15.15 18.15 -26.11
N VAL A 16 -15.92 18.81 -25.23
CA VAL A 16 -16.59 18.17 -24.10
C VAL A 16 -17.92 17.60 -24.60
N LEU A 17 -17.92 16.43 -25.25
CA LEU A 17 -19.11 15.58 -25.37
C LEU A 17 -18.74 14.10 -25.59
N ALA A 18 -18.41 13.39 -24.50
CA ALA A 18 -18.79 11.98 -24.32
C ALA A 18 -18.41 11.52 -22.91
N GLY A 19 -19.40 11.42 -22.03
CA GLY A 19 -19.24 10.55 -20.87
C GLY A 19 -19.05 9.11 -21.35
N ARG A 20 -17.93 8.47 -20.94
CA ARG A 20 -17.80 7.02 -20.83
C ARG A 20 -16.56 6.69 -19.99
N LYS A 21 -16.78 5.92 -18.93
CA LYS A 21 -15.75 5.17 -18.20
C LYS A 21 -14.84 4.43 -19.19
N LEU A 22 -13.54 4.55 -19.04
CA LEU A 22 -12.60 3.51 -19.46
C LEU A 22 -11.61 3.26 -18.32
N GLY A 23 -11.69 2.05 -17.78
CA GLY A 23 -10.75 1.53 -16.82
C GLY A 23 -9.41 1.19 -17.48
N SER A 24 -8.44 0.91 -16.61
CA SER A 24 -7.30 0.01 -16.81
C SER A 24 -6.84 -0.23 -18.26
N GLN A 25 -5.79 0.47 -18.67
CA GLN A 25 -4.74 -0.14 -19.50
C GLN A 25 -3.41 0.60 -19.26
N VAL A 26 -2.51 -0.01 -18.50
CA VAL A 26 -1.11 0.40 -18.42
C VAL A 26 -0.37 -0.34 -19.53
N SER A 27 -0.21 0.32 -20.67
CA SER A 27 0.67 -0.15 -21.73
C SER A 27 2.10 0.29 -21.41
N ARG A 28 2.98 -0.70 -21.28
CA ARG A 28 4.43 -0.58 -21.12
C ARG A 28 5.03 0.13 -22.33
N LEU A 29 5.63 1.30 -22.12
CA LEU A 29 6.61 1.91 -23.03
C LEU A 29 7.93 2.04 -22.28
N SER A 30 8.99 1.46 -22.85
CA SER A 30 10.38 1.67 -22.45
C SER A 30 11.04 2.52 -23.52
N SER A 31 11.73 3.60 -23.11
CA SER A 31 12.99 4.13 -23.68
C SER A 31 13.02 5.67 -23.59
N GLY A 32 14.11 6.21 -23.05
CA GLY A 32 14.48 7.63 -23.17
C GLY A 32 14.17 8.47 -21.93
N ALA A 33 15.18 8.72 -21.11
CA ALA A 33 15.13 9.72 -20.06
C ALA A 33 15.22 11.12 -20.67
N GLU A 34 14.17 11.91 -20.55
CA GLU A 34 14.31 13.34 -20.29
C GLU A 34 13.76 13.55 -18.88
N ALA A 35 14.61 14.01 -17.96
CA ALA A 35 14.14 14.45 -16.66
C ALA A 35 13.19 15.64 -16.92
N GLU A 36 11.92 15.48 -16.54
CA GLU A 36 10.92 16.55 -16.52
C GLU A 36 11.58 17.82 -15.93
N PRO A 37 11.54 18.96 -16.63
CA PRO A 37 12.21 20.16 -16.17
C PRO A 37 11.63 20.60 -14.81
N TYR A 38 12.46 20.46 -13.78
CA TYR A 38 12.14 20.91 -12.44
C TYR A 38 12.27 22.43 -12.41
N TYR A 39 11.14 23.13 -12.26
CA TYR A 39 11.04 24.60 -12.20
C TYR A 39 10.82 25.07 -10.74
N PRO A 40 11.87 25.15 -9.92
CA PRO A 40 11.78 25.58 -8.52
C PRO A 40 11.29 27.02 -8.38
N GLU A 41 11.59 27.90 -9.33
CA GLU A 41 11.17 29.30 -9.33
C GLU A 41 9.64 29.47 -9.41
N LEU A 42 8.93 28.57 -10.10
CA LEU A 42 7.48 28.59 -10.17
C LEU A 42 6.82 28.12 -8.87
N CYS A 43 7.52 27.24 -8.14
CA CYS A 43 7.11 26.78 -6.82
C CYS A 43 7.33 27.87 -5.76
N GLU A 44 8.49 28.55 -5.80
CA GLU A 44 8.80 29.70 -4.93
C GLU A 44 7.86 30.88 -5.19
N ALA A 45 7.47 31.10 -6.45
CA ALA A 45 6.48 32.11 -6.84
C ALA A 45 5.03 31.71 -6.48
N GLY A 46 4.79 30.50 -5.96
CA GLY A 46 3.45 30.00 -5.60
C GLY A 46 2.52 29.78 -6.79
N LEU A 47 3.05 29.81 -8.02
CA LEU A 47 2.28 29.67 -9.26
C LEU A 47 1.94 28.21 -9.56
N ILE A 48 2.75 27.28 -9.06
CA ILE A 48 2.49 25.84 -9.08
C ILE A 48 2.69 25.25 -7.68
N ARG A 49 1.81 24.33 -7.27
CA ARG A 49 2.08 23.48 -6.10
C ARG A 49 3.23 22.54 -6.46
N THR A 50 4.28 22.52 -5.65
CA THR A 50 5.33 21.49 -5.73
C THR A 50 4.66 20.11 -5.85
N MET A 51 5.06 19.34 -6.87
CA MET A 51 4.59 17.96 -7.00
C MET A 51 5.12 17.14 -5.82
N ARG A 52 4.24 16.91 -4.84
CA ARG A 52 4.38 15.97 -3.70
C ARG A 52 5.71 16.09 -2.95
N GLU A 53 5.70 16.86 -1.86
CA GLU A 53 6.48 16.51 -0.67
C GLU A 53 6.31 15.00 -0.43
N ASP A 54 7.42 14.27 -0.31
CA ASP A 54 7.48 12.81 -0.31
C ASP A 54 6.34 12.20 0.50
N TRP A 55 5.32 11.69 -0.18
CA TRP A 55 4.16 11.13 0.48
C TRP A 55 4.59 9.89 1.24
N ILE A 56 4.72 10.02 2.56
CA ILE A 56 5.01 8.89 3.43
C ILE A 56 3.74 8.08 3.54
N GLU A 57 3.79 6.85 3.02
CA GLU A 57 2.72 5.91 3.27
C GLU A 57 2.81 5.39 4.71
N PRO A 58 1.79 5.66 5.56
CA PRO A 58 1.81 5.24 6.95
C PRO A 58 1.58 3.73 7.07
N SER A 59 2.22 3.09 8.06
CA SER A 59 1.92 1.71 8.42
C SER A 59 0.51 1.59 9.03
N ILE A 60 -0.04 0.38 9.14
CA ILE A 60 -1.34 0.22 9.82
C ILE A 60 -1.29 0.70 11.28
N THR A 61 -0.17 0.48 11.98
CA THR A 61 0.08 1.07 13.31
C THR A 61 0.08 2.60 13.28
N ASP A 62 0.77 3.23 12.32
CA ASP A 62 0.81 4.69 12.23
C ASP A 62 -0.58 5.27 11.90
N LYS A 63 -1.37 4.58 11.07
CA LYS A 63 -2.77 4.97 10.80
C LYS A 63 -3.61 4.94 12.06
N VAL A 64 -3.44 3.94 12.94
CA VAL A 64 -4.14 3.90 14.24
C VAL A 64 -3.68 5.03 15.15
N ARG A 65 -2.37 5.28 15.26
CA ARG A 65 -1.83 6.41 16.05
C ARG A 65 -2.35 7.76 15.56
N ILE A 66 -2.48 7.94 14.23
CA ILE A 66 -3.08 9.13 13.64
C ILE A 66 -4.54 9.29 14.11
N LEU A 67 -5.31 8.20 14.17
CA LEU A 67 -6.70 8.24 14.67
C LEU A 67 -6.77 8.54 16.17
N GLU A 68 -5.84 8.00 16.97
CA GLU A 68 -5.72 8.27 18.40
C GLU A 68 -5.39 9.75 18.66
N ASP A 69 -4.39 10.30 17.97
CA ASP A 69 -3.99 11.71 18.08
C ASP A 69 -5.13 12.65 17.67
N LEU A 70 -5.97 12.27 16.70
CA LEU A 70 -7.12 13.05 16.26
C LEU A 70 -8.30 12.99 17.23
N ARG A 71 -8.30 12.04 18.17
CA ARG A 71 -9.32 11.91 19.21
C ARG A 71 -9.07 12.87 20.37
N GLU A 72 -7.86 13.42 20.50
CA GLU A 72 -7.54 14.40 21.54
C GLU A 72 -8.37 15.69 21.36
N PRO A 73 -8.95 16.24 22.43
CA PRO A 73 -9.75 17.45 22.34
C PRO A 73 -8.89 18.64 21.88
N GLY A 74 -9.29 19.26 20.77
CA GLY A 74 -8.56 20.38 20.17
C GLY A 74 -7.52 19.99 19.10
N ALA A 75 -7.39 18.71 18.79
CA ALA A 75 -6.49 18.23 17.74
C ALA A 75 -6.81 18.83 16.37
N LYS A 76 -5.80 19.43 15.73
CA LYS A 76 -5.91 19.96 14.36
C LYS A 76 -5.28 18.97 13.39
N GLN A 77 -6.01 18.60 12.33
CA GLN A 77 -5.52 17.70 11.28
C GLN A 77 -4.19 18.15 10.65
N VAL A 78 -3.94 19.47 10.58
CA VAL A 78 -2.69 20.04 10.05
C VAL A 78 -1.49 19.66 10.94
N HIS A 79 -1.65 19.75 12.25
CA HIS A 79 -0.58 19.41 13.19
C HIS A 79 -0.29 17.90 13.19
N VAL A 80 -1.34 17.07 13.11
CA VAL A 80 -1.19 15.61 12.97
C VAL A 80 -0.53 15.26 11.64
N ALA A 81 -0.91 15.94 10.56
CA ALA A 81 -0.28 15.76 9.24
C ALA A 81 1.24 16.03 9.29
N GLU A 82 1.65 17.14 9.91
CA GLU A 82 3.06 17.50 10.12
C GLU A 82 3.80 16.47 10.97
N LYS A 83 3.20 16.03 12.10
CA LYS A 83 3.78 15.04 13.02
C LYS A 83 4.14 13.72 12.33
N PHE A 84 3.32 13.27 11.38
CA PHE A 84 3.53 12.01 10.66
C PHE A 84 4.16 12.19 9.27
N GLY A 85 4.47 13.42 8.85
CA GLY A 85 5.01 13.72 7.52
C GLY A 85 4.08 13.30 6.38
N ILE A 86 2.77 13.49 6.56
CA ILE A 86 1.74 13.14 5.57
C ILE A 86 0.92 14.36 5.19
N SER A 87 0.29 14.34 4.02
CA SER A 87 -0.63 15.42 3.62
C SER A 87 -1.91 15.46 4.48
N LYS A 88 -2.47 16.67 4.65
CA LYS A 88 -3.79 16.85 5.29
C LYS A 88 -4.90 16.03 4.62
N SER A 89 -4.87 15.90 3.30
CA SER A 89 -5.84 15.08 2.56
C SER A 89 -5.73 13.59 2.92
N ALA A 90 -4.52 13.09 3.16
CA ALA A 90 -4.31 11.72 3.65
C ALA A 90 -4.89 11.52 5.07
N VAL A 91 -4.70 12.48 5.97
CA VAL A 91 -5.33 12.45 7.31
C VAL A 91 -6.86 12.41 7.19
N CYS A 92 -7.44 13.24 6.34
CA CYS A 92 -8.88 13.24 6.08
C CYS A 92 -9.36 11.88 5.51
N HIS A 93 -8.59 11.28 4.61
CA HIS A 93 -8.90 9.96 4.07
C HIS A 93 -8.81 8.86 5.15
N ILE A 94 -7.78 8.90 6.00
CA ILE A 94 -7.61 7.97 7.13
C ILE A 94 -8.80 8.06 8.09
N LEU A 95 -9.25 9.27 8.43
CA LEU A 95 -10.46 9.48 9.24
C LEU A 95 -11.71 8.85 8.62
N LYS A 96 -11.89 8.97 7.30
CA LYS A 96 -13.02 8.34 6.60
C LYS A 96 -12.96 6.81 6.60
N MET A 97 -11.76 6.25 6.64
CA MET A 97 -11.52 4.80 6.63
C MET A 97 -11.35 4.22 8.03
N ASN A 98 -11.69 4.96 9.10
CA ASN A 98 -11.42 4.59 10.49
C ASN A 98 -11.84 3.14 10.81
N ASP A 99 -13.11 2.79 10.59
CA ASP A 99 -13.61 1.45 10.92
C ASP A 99 -12.86 0.33 10.19
N ASN A 100 -12.50 0.56 8.92
CA ASN A 100 -11.74 -0.40 8.13
C ASN A 100 -10.30 -0.53 8.63
N ILE A 101 -9.67 0.59 9.00
CA ILE A 101 -8.32 0.63 9.56
C ILE A 101 -8.28 -0.10 10.90
N MET A 102 -9.26 0.13 11.78
CA MET A 102 -9.36 -0.57 13.07
C MET A 102 -9.55 -2.07 12.88
N LYS A 103 -10.47 -2.46 11.97
CA LYS A 103 -10.66 -3.87 11.62
C LYS A 103 -9.41 -4.50 11.00
N GLU A 104 -8.72 -3.79 10.12
CA GLU A 104 -7.47 -4.26 9.50
C GLU A 104 -6.37 -4.40 10.56
N TYR A 105 -6.29 -3.49 11.52
CA TYR A 105 -5.31 -3.52 12.61
C TYR A 105 -5.53 -4.73 13.52
N GLU A 106 -6.77 -5.02 13.91
CA GLU A 106 -7.13 -6.19 14.74
C GLU A 106 -6.83 -7.51 14.03
N ASN A 107 -7.08 -7.58 12.72
CA ASN A 107 -6.86 -8.80 11.93
C ASN A 107 -5.43 -8.93 11.39
N SER A 108 -4.62 -7.87 11.45
CA SER A 108 -3.27 -7.87 10.87
C SER A 108 -2.27 -8.58 11.77
N THR A 109 -1.68 -9.64 11.24
CA THR A 109 -0.51 -10.29 11.87
C THR A 109 0.76 -9.44 11.77
N ASN A 110 0.87 -8.58 10.75
CA ASN A 110 2.02 -7.70 10.53
C ASN A 110 1.60 -6.23 10.57
N GLN A 111 1.69 -5.63 11.76
CA GLN A 111 1.26 -4.25 12.01
C GLN A 111 2.23 -3.19 11.42
N GLY A 112 3.47 -3.57 11.12
CA GLY A 112 4.44 -2.69 10.43
C GLY A 112 4.17 -2.54 8.93
N ARG A 113 3.17 -3.24 8.39
CA ARG A 113 2.85 -3.24 6.96
C ARG A 113 2.13 -1.96 6.55
N LYS A 114 2.54 -1.40 5.40
CA LYS A 114 1.97 -0.16 4.83
C LYS A 114 0.74 -0.39 3.95
N ARG A 115 0.75 -1.48 3.17
CA ARG A 115 -0.32 -1.86 2.22
C ARG A 115 -0.78 -3.28 2.43
N GLN A 116 -2.09 -3.48 2.56
CA GLN A 116 -2.68 -4.78 2.32
C GLN A 116 -2.62 -5.11 0.83
N ARG A 117 -2.10 -6.29 0.53
CA ARG A 117 -2.05 -6.88 -0.80
C ARG A 117 -2.35 -8.35 -0.65
N ASP A 118 -3.35 -8.80 -1.39
CA ASP A 118 -3.65 -10.21 -1.49
C ASP A 118 -2.59 -10.87 -2.37
N GLY A 119 -2.07 -11.99 -1.87
CA GLY A 119 -1.18 -12.84 -2.66
C GLY A 119 -1.99 -13.70 -3.63
N LYS A 120 -1.31 -14.26 -4.63
CA LYS A 120 -1.86 -15.37 -5.41
C LYS A 120 -2.34 -16.47 -4.47
N GLU A 121 -3.51 -17.04 -4.71
CA GLU A 121 -4.15 -18.04 -3.84
C GLU A 121 -4.22 -17.64 -2.35
N ALA A 122 -4.88 -16.51 -2.07
CA ALA A 122 -5.08 -16.01 -0.71
C ALA A 122 -5.70 -17.07 0.22
N GLU A 123 -6.77 -17.76 -0.22
CA GLU A 123 -7.45 -18.79 0.57
C GLU A 123 -6.53 -19.95 1.01
N VAL A 124 -5.59 -20.37 0.14
CA VAL A 124 -4.61 -21.42 0.48
C VAL A 124 -3.62 -20.88 1.51
N GLY A 125 -3.20 -19.62 1.34
CA GLY A 125 -2.35 -18.92 2.30
C GLY A 125 -2.99 -18.78 3.68
N ASP A 126 -4.28 -18.44 3.74
CA ASP A 126 -5.02 -18.26 4.99
C ASP A 126 -5.21 -19.60 5.72
N ALA A 127 -5.54 -20.67 4.98
CA ALA A 127 -5.61 -22.01 5.54
C ALA A 127 -4.23 -22.49 6.05
N LEU A 128 -3.16 -22.17 5.32
CA LEU A 128 -1.79 -22.49 5.74
C LEU A 128 -1.41 -21.74 7.01
N TRP A 129 -1.84 -20.47 7.15
CA TRP A 129 -1.62 -19.68 8.35
C TRP A 129 -2.33 -20.27 9.57
N LEU A 130 -3.59 -20.66 9.43
CA LEU A 130 -4.33 -21.30 10.52
C LEU A 130 -3.63 -22.59 10.99
N TRP A 131 -3.23 -23.44 10.04
CA TRP A 131 -2.49 -24.66 10.34
C TRP A 131 -1.13 -24.38 11.00
N TYR A 132 -0.42 -23.34 10.52
CA TYR A 132 0.86 -22.92 11.07
C TYR A 132 0.73 -22.46 12.53
N CYS A 133 -0.30 -21.66 12.85
CA CYS A 133 -0.60 -21.24 14.22
C CYS A 133 -0.86 -22.43 15.15
N GLN A 134 -1.63 -23.41 14.69
CA GLN A 134 -1.89 -24.65 15.46
C GLN A 134 -0.59 -25.41 15.75
N LYS A 135 0.35 -25.44 14.80
CA LYS A 135 1.64 -26.11 14.96
C LYS A 135 2.63 -25.33 15.83
N LEU A 136 2.59 -24.00 15.78
CA LEU A 136 3.35 -23.17 16.72
C LEU A 136 2.89 -23.37 18.16
N ALA A 137 1.57 -23.49 18.39
CA ALA A 137 1.04 -23.81 19.72
C ALA A 137 1.55 -25.16 20.26
N GLN A 138 1.91 -26.08 19.36
CA GLN A 138 2.51 -27.38 19.70
C GLN A 138 4.05 -27.33 19.81
N SER A 139 4.65 -26.13 19.80
CA SER A 139 6.11 -25.90 19.82
C SER A 139 6.90 -26.64 18.73
N ALA A 140 6.26 -26.96 17.60
CA ALA A 140 6.91 -27.67 16.51
C ALA A 140 7.81 -26.74 15.70
N HIS A 141 9.04 -27.15 15.42
CA HIS A 141 9.86 -26.51 14.40
C HIS A 141 9.33 -26.90 13.01
N ILE A 142 8.94 -25.92 12.20
CA ILE A 142 8.38 -26.17 10.87
C ILE A 142 9.37 -25.68 9.81
N SER A 143 9.92 -26.64 9.08
CA SER A 143 10.86 -26.36 8.00
C SER A 143 10.16 -25.86 6.73
N ARG A 144 10.91 -25.22 5.83
CA ARG A 144 10.39 -24.71 4.54
C ARG A 144 9.75 -25.81 3.68
N PRO A 145 10.35 -27.00 3.53
CA PRO A 145 9.77 -28.07 2.71
C PRO A 145 8.41 -28.53 3.25
N VAL A 146 8.28 -28.62 4.58
CA VAL A 146 7.01 -29.00 5.24
C VAL A 146 5.92 -27.96 4.96
N LEU A 147 6.26 -26.66 5.02
CA LEU A 147 5.32 -25.59 4.65
C LEU A 147 4.85 -25.70 3.19
N LYS A 148 5.76 -25.97 2.25
CA LYS A 148 5.39 -26.16 0.84
C LYS A 148 4.48 -27.37 0.66
N GLN A 149 4.85 -28.51 1.23
CA GLN A 149 4.06 -29.74 1.14
C GLN A 149 2.65 -29.52 1.68
N LYS A 150 2.51 -28.83 2.83
CA LYS A 150 1.20 -28.53 3.39
C LYS A 150 0.41 -27.57 2.52
N ALA A 151 1.04 -26.54 1.97
CA ALA A 151 0.39 -25.60 1.06
C ALA A 151 -0.14 -26.30 -0.21
N THR A 152 0.61 -27.24 -0.77
CA THR A 152 0.15 -28.08 -1.90
C THR A 152 -1.05 -28.94 -1.49
N GLN A 153 -1.01 -29.57 -0.32
CA GLN A 153 -2.13 -30.37 0.18
C GLN A 153 -3.40 -29.52 0.32
N LEU A 154 -3.28 -28.34 0.92
CA LEU A 154 -4.40 -27.39 1.10
C LEU A 154 -4.95 -26.86 -0.23
N ALA A 155 -4.12 -26.76 -1.26
CA ALA A 155 -4.58 -26.41 -2.60
C ALA A 155 -5.42 -27.53 -3.22
N ILE A 156 -4.97 -28.78 -3.12
CA ILE A 156 -5.68 -29.96 -3.61
C ILE A 156 -7.04 -30.10 -2.90
N GLU A 157 -7.06 -29.96 -1.57
CA GLU A 157 -8.31 -30.00 -0.77
C GLU A 157 -9.34 -28.95 -1.21
N ARG A 158 -8.87 -27.85 -1.83
CA ARG A 158 -9.71 -26.76 -2.35
C ARG A 158 -9.96 -26.85 -3.86
N GLY A 159 -9.51 -27.93 -4.51
CA GLY A 159 -9.65 -28.12 -5.96
C GLY A 159 -8.83 -27.12 -6.80
N LYS A 160 -7.73 -26.59 -6.25
CA LYS A 160 -6.89 -25.59 -6.89
C LYS A 160 -5.61 -26.20 -7.44
N GLU A 161 -5.33 -25.96 -8.72
CA GLU A 161 -4.05 -26.33 -9.34
C GLU A 161 -2.98 -25.29 -8.97
N PHE A 162 -2.45 -25.42 -7.75
CA PHE A 162 -1.47 -24.49 -7.20
C PHE A 162 -0.21 -25.20 -6.72
N ASN A 163 0.92 -24.82 -7.30
CA ASN A 163 2.24 -25.23 -6.86
C ASN A 163 2.93 -24.07 -6.09
N PRO A 164 3.18 -24.20 -4.77
CA PRO A 164 3.81 -23.16 -3.96
C PRO A 164 5.28 -22.92 -4.36
N SER A 165 5.52 -21.83 -5.10
CA SER A 165 6.88 -21.40 -5.44
C SER A 165 7.62 -20.86 -4.21
N ASP A 166 8.96 -20.80 -4.26
CA ASP A 166 9.74 -20.15 -3.20
C ASP A 166 9.39 -18.68 -3.03
N GLY A 167 9.13 -17.98 -4.13
CA GLY A 167 8.68 -16.59 -4.11
C GLY A 167 7.34 -16.43 -3.39
N TRP A 168 6.37 -17.29 -3.69
CA TRP A 168 5.07 -17.28 -3.02
C TRP A 168 5.22 -17.52 -1.51
N LEU A 169 6.02 -18.52 -1.11
CA LEU A 169 6.22 -18.84 0.29
C LEU A 169 6.94 -17.70 1.03
N ASN A 170 7.93 -17.06 0.41
CA ASN A 170 8.61 -15.91 0.99
C ASN A 170 7.65 -14.72 1.20
N CYS A 171 6.79 -14.44 0.22
CA CYS A 171 5.74 -13.43 0.35
C CYS A 171 4.75 -13.79 1.47
N TRP A 172 4.31 -15.04 1.54
CA TRP A 172 3.44 -15.53 2.62
C TRP A 172 4.08 -15.35 4.01
N LYS A 173 5.34 -15.75 4.18
CA LYS A 173 6.07 -15.53 5.46
C LYS A 173 6.16 -14.07 5.84
N THR A 174 6.46 -13.19 4.87
CA THR A 174 6.56 -11.74 5.09
C THR A 174 5.22 -11.16 5.52
N ARG A 175 4.11 -11.62 4.92
CA ARG A 175 2.74 -11.20 5.28
C ARG A 175 2.40 -11.54 6.73
N HIS A 176 2.80 -12.72 7.20
CA HIS A 176 2.50 -13.20 8.55
C HIS A 176 3.64 -13.01 9.57
N ASN A 177 4.67 -12.22 9.23
CA ASN A 177 5.84 -11.98 10.06
C ASN A 177 6.51 -13.27 10.58
N VAL A 178 6.58 -14.30 9.73
CA VAL A 178 7.20 -15.59 10.06
C VAL A 178 8.72 -15.47 9.94
N VAL A 179 9.39 -15.30 11.08
CA VAL A 179 10.86 -15.23 11.15
C VAL A 179 11.45 -16.64 11.10
N GLN A 180 12.32 -16.90 10.12
CA GLN A 180 13.14 -18.10 10.14
C GLN A 180 14.33 -17.86 11.08
N ARG A 181 14.42 -18.61 12.18
CA ARG A 181 15.68 -18.70 12.90
C ARG A 181 16.69 -19.35 11.95
N LYS A 182 17.74 -18.61 11.58
CA LYS A 182 18.88 -19.19 10.87
C LYS A 182 19.62 -20.05 11.90
N GLU A 183 19.52 -21.37 11.79
CA GLU A 183 20.48 -22.23 12.47
C GLU A 183 21.83 -22.00 11.78
N HIS A 184 22.77 -21.47 12.55
CA HIS A 184 24.11 -21.17 12.09
C HIS A 184 24.89 -22.47 12.17
N ASP A 185 25.02 -23.19 11.05
CA ASP A 185 25.91 -24.34 10.96
C ASP A 185 27.35 -23.85 11.19
N LYS A 186 27.90 -24.18 12.37
CA LYS A 186 29.33 -24.07 12.63
C LYS A 186 30.00 -25.18 11.79
N LYS A 187 30.79 -24.76 10.81
CA LYS A 187 31.65 -25.61 10.00
C LYS A 187 32.89 -26.02 10.80
#